data_AF-A0A317Z968-F1
#
_entry.id   AF-A0A317Z968-F1
#
_cell.length_a   1.000
_cell.length_b   1.000
_cell.length_c   1.000
_cell.angle_alpha   90.00
_cell.angle_beta   90.00
_cell.angle_gamma   90.00
#
_symmetry.space_group_name_H-M   'P 1'
#
loop_
_entity.id
_entity.type
_entity.pdbx_description
1 polymer ?
#
loop_
_entity_poly.entity_id
_entity_poly.type
_entity_poly.pdbx_seq_one_letter_code
_entity_poly.pdbx_strand_id
1 'polypeptide(L)'
;MGKVKANMALVSALKAWDIDHVYGIPGDSIDAVVDGLKVAENDIDFIHVRHEEVASLAAAAYTKLTGKIAVSLAIGGPGAI
;
A
#
# COMPACT_ATOMS: atom_id res chain seq x y z
N MET A 1 -3.60 18.37 20.50
CA MET A 1 -3.47 17.58 19.26
C MET A 1 -4.59 16.55 19.25
N GLY A 2 -5.41 16.49 18.19
CA GLY A 2 -6.51 15.52 18.09
C GLY A 2 -5.97 14.10 17.91
N LYS A 3 -6.75 13.08 18.32
CA LYS A 3 -6.42 11.67 18.04
C LYS A 3 -6.71 11.37 16.57
N VAL A 4 -5.80 10.66 15.90
CA VAL A 4 -5.98 10.15 14.53
C VAL A 4 -5.85 8.63 14.55
N LYS A 5 -6.63 7.92 13.71
CA LYS A 5 -6.44 6.48 13.53
C LYS A 5 -5.10 6.25 12.81
N ALA A 6 -4.34 5.25 13.25
CA ALA A 6 -3.00 4.98 12.71
C ALA A 6 -3.00 4.67 11.21
N ASN A 7 -3.99 3.92 10.72
CA ASN A 7 -4.14 3.64 9.29
C ASN A 7 -4.38 4.91 8.46
N MET A 8 -5.20 5.84 8.95
CA MET A 8 -5.43 7.12 8.27
C MET A 8 -4.21 8.04 8.33
N ALA A 9 -3.41 7.96 9.39
CA ALA A 9 -2.13 8.66 9.45
C ALA A 9 -1.15 8.11 8.40
N LEU A 10 -1.10 6.79 8.20
CA LEU A 10 -0.33 6.17 7.13
C LEU A 10 -0.81 6.61 5.74
N VAL A 11 -2.12 6.54 5.47
CA VAL A 11 -2.71 7.02 4.20
C VAL A 11 -2.35 8.49 3.94
N SER A 12 -2.44 9.34 4.96
CA SER A 12 -2.09 10.76 4.83
C SER A 12 -0.60 10.94 4.49
N ALA A 13 0.27 10.12 5.07
CA ALA A 13 1.68 10.11 4.73
C ALA A 13 1.91 9.64 3.29
N LEU A 14 1.27 8.57 2.83
CA LEU A 14 1.38 8.10 1.44
C LEU A 14 0.98 9.21 0.45
N LYS A 15 -0.17 9.85 0.67
CA LYS A 15 -0.64 10.98 -0.16
C LYS A 15 0.34 12.15 -0.15
N ALA A 16 0.94 12.46 1.00
CA ALA A 16 1.92 13.56 1.11
C ALA A 16 3.20 13.30 0.30
N TRP A 17 3.49 12.04 -0.02
CA TRP A 17 4.61 11.62 -0.88
C TRP A 17 4.18 11.43 -2.34
N ASP A 18 2.97 11.85 -2.73
CA ASP A 18 2.40 11.65 -4.06
C ASP A 18 2.34 10.17 -4.49
N ILE A 19 2.18 9.26 -3.51
CA ILE A 19 2.01 7.83 -3.76
C ILE A 19 0.54 7.58 -4.07
N ASP A 20 0.28 7.07 -5.28
CA ASP A 20 -1.04 6.72 -5.79
C ASP A 20 -1.18 5.21 -6.10
N HIS A 21 -0.10 4.42 -6.04
CA HIS A 21 -0.11 2.97 -6.34
C HIS A 21 0.42 2.11 -5.19
N VAL A 22 -0.42 1.22 -4.67
CA VAL A 22 -0.07 0.23 -3.63
C VAL A 22 -0.40 -1.17 -4.14
N TYR A 23 0.59 -2.05 -4.24
CA TYR A 23 0.43 -3.44 -4.67
C TYR A 23 0.48 -4.37 -3.46
N GLY A 24 -0.43 -5.34 -3.36
CA GLY A 24 -0.40 -6.28 -2.23
C GLY A 24 -1.52 -7.29 -2.19
N ILE A 25 -1.60 -8.02 -1.08
CA ILE A 25 -2.66 -9.00 -0.77
C ILE A 25 -3.19 -8.69 0.63
N PRO A 26 -4.52 -8.56 0.84
CA PRO A 26 -5.09 -8.36 2.16
C PRO A 26 -4.79 -9.53 3.12
N GLY A 27 -4.63 -9.22 4.41
CA GLY A 27 -4.51 -10.24 5.46
C GLY A 27 -4.42 -9.65 6.86
N ASP A 28 -4.66 -10.51 7.85
CA ASP A 28 -4.93 -10.14 9.25
C ASP A 28 -3.96 -9.08 9.84
N SER A 29 -2.65 -9.26 9.62
CA SER A 29 -1.64 -8.33 10.16
C SER A 29 -1.61 -6.94 9.52
N ILE A 30 -2.28 -6.74 8.38
CA ILE A 30 -2.36 -5.46 7.65
C ILE A 30 -3.80 -5.02 7.38
N ASP A 31 -4.81 -5.67 7.93
CA ASP A 31 -6.22 -5.39 7.63
C ASP A 31 -6.60 -3.93 7.89
N ALA A 32 -6.09 -3.33 8.97
CA ALA A 32 -6.33 -1.92 9.27
C ALA A 32 -5.74 -0.99 8.18
N VAL A 33 -4.60 -1.35 7.57
CA VAL A 33 -4.01 -0.59 6.47
C VAL A 33 -4.88 -0.70 5.23
N VAL A 34 -5.33 -1.91 4.89
CA VAL A 34 -6.23 -2.14 3.75
C VAL A 34 -7.56 -1.40 3.92
N ASP A 35 -8.12 -1.38 5.13
CA ASP A 35 -9.31 -0.56 5.46
C ASP A 35 -9.05 0.93 5.21
N GLY A 36 -7.90 1.44 5.63
CA GLY A 36 -7.50 2.83 5.37
C GLY A 36 -7.38 3.15 3.88
N LEU A 37 -6.76 2.25 3.11
CA LEU A 37 -6.64 2.37 1.66
C LEU A 37 -8.01 2.34 0.99
N LYS A 38 -8.93 1.48 1.46
CA LYS A 38 -10.30 1.42 0.94
C LYS A 38 -11.06 2.74 1.16
N VAL A 39 -10.86 3.41 2.29
CA VAL A 39 -11.43 4.75 2.55
C VAL A 39 -10.87 5.80 1.58
N ALA A 40 -9.63 5.64 1.13
CA ALA A 40 -8.93 6.55 0.23
C ALA A 40 -8.88 6.05 -1.23
N GLU A 41 -9.81 5.19 -1.65
CA GLU A 41 -9.79 4.55 -2.97
C GLU A 41 -9.92 5.52 -4.15
N ASN A 42 -10.35 6.77 -3.92
CA ASN A 42 -10.37 7.80 -4.95
C ASN A 42 -9.00 8.51 -5.13
N ASP A 43 -8.06 8.26 -4.23
CA ASP A 43 -6.73 8.89 -4.22
C ASP A 43 -5.60 7.88 -4.41
N ILE A 44 -5.78 6.64 -3.91
CA ILE A 44 -4.76 5.58 -3.94
C ILE A 44 -5.39 4.30 -4.46
N ASP A 45 -4.80 3.76 -5.52
CA ASP A 45 -5.14 2.46 -6.08
C ASP A 45 -4.48 1.34 -5.27
N PHE A 46 -5.31 0.54 -4.58
CA PHE A 46 -4.87 -0.72 -4.00
C PHE A 46 -5.03 -1.86 -5.00
N ILE A 47 -3.91 -2.28 -5.58
CA ILE A 47 -3.82 -3.26 -6.65
C ILE A 47 -3.58 -4.64 -6.06
N HIS A 48 -4.62 -5.45 -6.02
CA HIS A 48 -4.55 -6.82 -5.51
C HIS A 48 -3.77 -7.71 -6.47
N VAL A 49 -2.70 -8.33 -5.98
CA VAL A 49 -1.92 -9.35 -6.71
C VAL A 49 -2.27 -10.76 -6.23
N ARG A 50 -1.69 -11.79 -6.85
CA ARG A 50 -1.88 -13.20 -6.44
C ARG A 50 -0.74 -13.76 -5.59
N HIS A 51 0.40 -13.09 -5.61
CA HIS A 51 1.61 -13.50 -4.89
C HIS A 51 2.39 -12.24 -4.50
N GLU A 52 2.91 -12.17 -3.29
CA GLU A 52 3.59 -10.99 -2.73
C GLU A 52 4.88 -10.65 -3.50
N GLU A 53 5.58 -11.64 -4.03
CA GLU A 53 6.69 -11.42 -4.98
C GLU A 53 6.27 -10.53 -6.16
N VAL A 54 5.06 -10.75 -6.71
CA VAL A 54 4.54 -9.94 -7.82
C VAL A 54 4.24 -8.51 -7.36
N ALA A 55 3.77 -8.30 -6.12
CA ALA A 55 3.59 -6.95 -5.60
C ALA A 55 4.92 -6.18 -5.56
N SER A 56 5.99 -6.83 -5.06
CA SER A 56 7.31 -6.24 -4.98
C SER A 56 7.92 -5.95 -6.36
N LEU A 57 7.81 -6.90 -7.30
CA LEU A 57 8.27 -6.71 -8.67
C LEU A 57 7.48 -5.62 -9.41
N ALA A 58 6.16 -5.57 -9.24
CA ALA A 58 5.30 -4.57 -9.86
C ALA A 58 5.57 -3.16 -9.34
N ALA A 59 5.68 -2.98 -8.02
CA ALA A 59 6.02 -1.69 -7.41
C ALA A 59 7.39 -1.17 -7.90
N ALA A 60 8.39 -2.07 -7.95
CA ALA A 60 9.71 -1.73 -8.48
C ALA A 60 9.68 -1.37 -9.96
N ALA A 61 8.93 -2.12 -10.78
CA ALA A 61 8.75 -1.84 -12.21
C ALA A 61 8.04 -0.51 -12.44
N TYR A 62 6.93 -0.25 -11.74
CA TYR A 62 6.19 1.01 -11.81
C TYR A 62 7.11 2.21 -11.53
N THR A 63 7.91 2.11 -10.47
CA THR A 63 8.84 3.18 -10.10
C THR A 63 9.90 3.42 -11.18
N LYS A 64 10.48 2.36 -11.73
CA LYS A 64 11.48 2.46 -12.80
C LYS A 64 10.92 3.03 -14.11
N LEU A 65 9.67 2.72 -14.43
CA LEU A 65 9.05 3.12 -15.69
C LEU A 65 8.46 4.53 -15.65
N THR A 66 7.97 4.98 -14.50
CA THR A 66 7.24 6.26 -14.37
C THR A 66 8.04 7.34 -13.64
N GLY A 67 9.02 6.96 -12.83
CA GLY A 67 9.71 7.87 -11.90
C GLY A 67 8.92 8.23 -10.65
N LYS A 68 7.68 7.75 -10.50
CA LYS A 68 6.85 7.91 -9.29
C LYS A 68 7.09 6.78 -8.29
N ILE A 69 6.87 7.04 -7.00
CA ILE A 69 7.03 6.03 -5.95
C ILE A 69 5.78 5.12 -5.92
N ALA A 70 5.99 3.80 -5.91
CA ALA A 70 4.96 2.81 -5.59
C ALA A 70 5.31 2.00 -4.35
N VAL A 71 4.29 1.42 -3.71
CA VAL A 71 4.42 0.64 -2.47
C VAL A 71 4.16 -0.84 -2.74
N SER A 72 5.02 -1.69 -2.19
CA SER A 72 4.75 -3.13 -2.00
C SER A 72 4.25 -3.35 -0.58
N LEU A 73 3.07 -3.94 -0.44
CA LEU A 73 2.42 -4.23 0.82
C LEU A 73 2.28 -5.75 0.99
N ALA A 74 2.87 -6.27 2.06
CA ALA A 74 2.87 -7.70 2.39
C ALA A 74 2.27 -7.93 3.78
N ILE A 75 1.71 -9.13 3.96
CA ILE A 75 1.23 -9.63 5.24
C ILE A 75 2.46 -10.11 6.04
N GLY A 76 2.48 -9.85 7.35
CA GLY A 76 3.50 -10.38 8.24
C GLY A 76 3.55 -11.92 8.21
N GLY A 77 4.77 -12.46 8.13
CA GLY A 77 5.02 -13.90 8.01
C GLY A 77 5.57 -14.26 6.62
N PRO A 78 5.04 -15.30 5.94
CA PRO A 78 5.63 -15.78 4.68
C PRO A 78 5.56 -14.77 3.54
N GLY A 79 4.57 -13.88 3.51
CA GLY A 79 4.45 -12.86 2.45
C GLY A 79 5.52 -11.77 2.52
N ALA A 80 6.19 -11.60 3.67
CA ALA A 80 7.22 -10.58 3.87
C ALA A 80 8.64 -11.05 3.51
N ILE A 81 8.85 -12.36 3.29
CA ILE A 81 10.15 -12.98 3.04
C ILE A 81 10.32 -13.28 1.55
#